data_AF-A0AAD8XXK0-F1
#
_entry.id   AF-A0AAD8XXK0-F1
#
_cell.length_a   1.000
_cell.length_b   1.000
_cell.length_c   1.000
_cell.angle_alpha   90.00
_cell.angle_beta   90.00
_cell.angle_gamma   90.00
#
_symmetry.space_group_name_H-M   'P 1'
#
loop_
_entity.id
_entity.type
_entity.pdbx_description
1 polymer ?
#
loop_
_entity_poly.entity_id
_entity_poly.type
_entity_poly.pdbx_seq_one_letter_code
_entity_poly.pdbx_strand_id
1 'polypeptide(L)'
;MKRRRKKLTSQTPPGAWNSTTRSLELTRKYQGRLESTSKAKAKLEGTMEKLKTKAVERVKQAETALKEERELNEERKKKMKVFVETKAEELREAKESAVDMQKELQETRSSLTASREREESIQKDLETARLKYREVQRDMERMKRNAEALHSMGNNLEQELEKSANETEEHKKKRISAKHELMTMMRTLEVEKGVSEKLRESMKFTFAPKAQSQQQLLSECLRDLEQELDRLSIKLGKSLPPQSQTDDSGPSKNEEGMERTESNGSGKKTRRGRASKADMDTERLISNLEQETQSVSKGIMALVSSIERMRILLDEGNAFNCMAFFSNQLGLAIGTGEARHQRLGDETPADDREETMSITSFNQR
;
A
#
# COMPACT_ATOMS: atom_id res chain seq x y z
N MET A 1 -149.12 -15.85 68.16
CA MET A 1 -150.52 -15.94 67.63
C MET A 1 -151.27 -17.09 68.32
N LYS A 2 -152.62 -17.15 68.17
CA LYS A 2 -153.58 -18.32 68.20
C LYS A 2 -153.01 -19.71 68.61
N ARG A 3 -153.63 -20.58 69.45
CA ARG A 3 -154.92 -20.72 70.22
C ARG A 3 -154.65 -21.71 71.40
N ARG A 4 -155.35 -21.90 72.55
CA ARG A 4 -156.50 -21.29 73.30
C ARG A 4 -157.68 -22.27 73.67
N ARG A 5 -157.47 -23.29 74.55
CA ARG A 5 -158.51 -24.08 75.30
C ARG A 5 -157.85 -24.87 76.47
N LYS A 6 -158.25 -24.88 77.76
CA LYS A 6 -159.41 -24.43 78.60
C LYS A 6 -160.63 -25.37 78.74
N LYS A 7 -160.80 -25.97 79.94
CA LYS A 7 -162.08 -26.15 80.69
C LYS A 7 -161.84 -26.54 82.18
N LEU A 8 -162.89 -26.53 83.00
CA LEU A 8 -162.92 -26.73 84.47
C LEU A 8 -164.18 -27.55 84.88
N THR A 9 -164.51 -27.66 86.19
CA THR A 9 -165.74 -28.23 86.84
C THR A 9 -165.83 -29.79 86.91
N SER A 10 -166.40 -30.45 87.95
CA SER A 10 -166.78 -30.06 89.33
C SER A 10 -167.30 -31.25 90.20
N GLN A 11 -166.82 -31.40 91.46
CA GLN A 11 -167.51 -31.84 92.72
C GLN A 11 -168.20 -33.25 92.87
N THR A 12 -168.32 -33.93 94.04
CA THR A 12 -167.51 -33.95 95.30
C THR A 12 -167.54 -35.33 96.08
N PRO A 13 -168.61 -35.84 96.75
CA PRO A 13 -168.50 -36.91 97.81
C PRO A 13 -169.55 -38.07 97.72
N PRO A 14 -169.78 -38.97 98.73
CA PRO A 14 -168.97 -39.42 99.89
C PRO A 14 -168.73 -40.97 99.97
N GLY A 15 -167.87 -41.43 100.89
CA GLY A 15 -167.69 -42.85 101.25
C GLY A 15 -166.43 -43.10 102.10
N ALA A 16 -166.40 -44.14 102.95
CA ALA A 16 -165.36 -44.33 103.98
C ALA A 16 -164.67 -45.71 103.98
N TRP A 17 -163.76 -45.90 104.95
CA TRP A 17 -163.08 -47.13 105.42
C TRP A 17 -161.63 -47.41 104.98
N ASN A 18 -160.86 -47.89 105.98
CA ASN A 18 -159.58 -48.62 105.97
C ASN A 18 -158.27 -47.88 105.63
N SER A 19 -157.29 -48.01 106.56
CA SER A 19 -156.07 -47.20 106.65
C SER A 19 -154.77 -47.94 106.29
N THR A 20 -154.76 -49.28 106.25
CA THR A 20 -153.56 -50.12 106.09
C THR A 20 -152.85 -49.92 104.73
N THR A 21 -153.60 -49.66 103.66
CA THR A 21 -153.09 -49.61 102.27
C THR A 21 -152.08 -48.47 102.03
N ARG A 22 -152.20 -47.36 102.77
CA ARG A 22 -151.31 -46.19 102.62
C ARG A 22 -149.86 -46.49 103.02
N SER A 23 -149.62 -47.47 103.91
CA SER A 23 -148.27 -47.85 104.32
C SER A 23 -147.49 -48.51 103.17
N LEU A 24 -148.10 -49.48 102.48
CA LEU A 24 -147.50 -50.17 101.35
C LEU A 24 -147.24 -49.25 100.15
N GLU A 25 -148.15 -48.29 99.87
CA GLU A 25 -147.89 -47.26 98.85
C GLU A 25 -146.72 -46.34 99.22
N LEU A 26 -146.57 -45.99 100.50
CA LEU A 26 -145.40 -45.24 100.97
C LEU A 26 -144.13 -46.06 100.75
N THR A 27 -144.05 -47.30 101.23
CA THR A 27 -142.85 -48.15 101.07
C THR A 27 -142.49 -48.36 99.60
N ARG A 28 -143.49 -48.57 98.72
CA ARG A 28 -143.27 -48.69 97.27
C ARG A 28 -142.81 -47.37 96.62
N LYS A 29 -143.32 -46.21 97.08
CA LYS A 29 -142.78 -44.89 96.69
C LYS A 29 -141.38 -44.65 97.21
N TYR A 30 -141.04 -45.09 98.42
CA TYR A 30 -139.69 -44.96 98.97
C TYR A 30 -138.69 -45.88 98.27
N GLN A 31 -139.05 -47.13 97.95
CA GLN A 31 -138.24 -48.00 97.08
C GLN A 31 -138.09 -47.41 95.67
N GLY A 32 -139.17 -46.94 95.05
CA GLY A 32 -139.11 -46.27 93.74
C GLY A 32 -138.24 -45.01 93.74
N ARG A 33 -138.28 -44.21 94.83
CA ARG A 33 -137.35 -43.09 95.03
C ARG A 33 -135.92 -43.56 95.28
N LEU A 34 -135.70 -44.63 96.04
CA LEU A 34 -134.37 -45.17 96.32
C LEU A 34 -133.72 -45.74 95.06
N GLU A 35 -134.45 -46.50 94.26
CA GLU A 35 -134.04 -46.94 92.92
C GLU A 35 -133.79 -45.76 91.99
N SER A 36 -134.68 -44.76 91.95
CA SER A 36 -134.48 -43.56 91.13
C SER A 36 -133.23 -42.79 91.56
N THR A 37 -132.97 -42.70 92.86
CA THR A 37 -131.79 -42.02 93.43
C THR A 37 -130.52 -42.84 93.21
N SER A 38 -130.59 -44.17 93.26
CA SER A 38 -129.50 -45.09 92.92
C SER A 38 -129.16 -45.03 91.42
N LYS A 39 -130.18 -45.09 90.55
CA LYS A 39 -130.03 -44.94 89.09
C LYS A 39 -129.54 -43.53 88.72
N ALA A 40 -129.92 -42.50 89.47
CA ALA A 40 -129.38 -41.15 89.33
C ALA A 40 -127.91 -41.06 89.82
N LYS A 41 -127.60 -41.65 90.98
CA LYS A 41 -126.24 -41.72 91.54
C LYS A 41 -125.30 -42.46 90.60
N ALA A 42 -125.65 -43.66 90.14
CA ALA A 42 -124.84 -44.43 89.19
C ALA A 42 -124.66 -43.71 87.83
N LYS A 43 -125.68 -42.97 87.36
CA LYS A 43 -125.52 -42.07 86.21
C LYS A 43 -124.57 -40.91 86.51
N LEU A 44 -124.67 -40.30 87.68
CA LEU A 44 -123.87 -39.14 88.08
C LEU A 44 -122.40 -39.54 88.31
N GLU A 45 -122.14 -40.65 88.98
CA GLU A 45 -120.84 -41.32 89.08
C GLU A 45 -120.30 -41.69 87.70
N GLY A 46 -121.14 -42.29 86.84
CA GLY A 46 -120.76 -42.60 85.45
C GLY A 46 -120.46 -41.36 84.58
N THR A 47 -121.09 -40.21 84.85
CA THR A 47 -120.71 -38.92 84.21
C THR A 47 -119.49 -38.29 84.86
N MET A 48 -119.32 -38.39 86.17
CA MET A 48 -118.14 -37.89 86.88
C MET A 48 -116.89 -38.65 86.46
N GLU A 49 -116.95 -39.97 86.32
CA GLU A 49 -115.82 -40.76 85.85
C GLU A 49 -115.50 -40.44 84.38
N LYS A 50 -116.51 -40.30 83.51
CA LYS A 50 -116.32 -39.81 82.13
C LYS A 50 -115.82 -38.37 82.04
N LEU A 51 -116.01 -37.55 83.07
CA LEU A 51 -115.42 -36.21 83.17
C LEU A 51 -113.99 -36.26 83.71
N LYS A 52 -113.68 -37.15 84.67
CA LYS A 52 -112.30 -37.42 85.12
C LYS A 52 -111.44 -37.99 83.99
N THR A 53 -111.90 -39.01 83.26
CA THR A 53 -111.12 -39.57 82.14
C THR A 53 -110.88 -38.50 81.09
N LYS A 54 -111.90 -37.73 80.70
CA LYS A 54 -111.74 -36.60 79.77
C LYS A 54 -110.83 -35.48 80.30
N ALA A 55 -110.78 -35.24 81.61
CA ALA A 55 -109.85 -34.30 82.21
C ALA A 55 -108.40 -34.84 82.15
N VAL A 56 -108.19 -36.11 82.50
CA VAL A 56 -106.87 -36.79 82.40
C VAL A 56 -106.40 -36.92 80.95
N GLU A 57 -107.29 -37.21 80.01
CA GLU A 57 -107.02 -37.24 78.57
C GLU A 57 -106.60 -35.85 78.06
N ARG A 58 -107.30 -34.78 78.47
CA ARG A 58 -106.92 -33.39 78.14
C ARG A 58 -105.59 -32.97 78.76
N VAL A 59 -105.32 -33.36 80.00
CA VAL A 59 -104.02 -33.11 80.65
C VAL A 59 -102.91 -33.83 79.89
N LYS A 60 -103.08 -35.11 79.57
CA LYS A 60 -102.11 -35.87 78.76
C LYS A 60 -101.89 -35.26 77.38
N GLN A 61 -102.95 -34.80 76.70
CA GLN A 61 -102.85 -34.11 75.40
C GLN A 61 -102.11 -32.77 75.52
N ALA A 62 -102.31 -32.03 76.61
CA ALA A 62 -101.57 -30.80 76.87
C ALA A 62 -100.09 -31.08 77.24
N GLU A 63 -99.82 -32.16 77.97
CA GLU A 63 -98.46 -32.60 78.33
C GLU A 63 -97.69 -33.08 77.09
N THR A 64 -98.31 -33.84 76.18
CA THR A 64 -97.67 -34.25 74.91
C THR A 64 -97.43 -33.06 74.00
N ALA A 65 -98.42 -32.18 73.80
CA ALA A 65 -98.24 -30.96 73.00
C ALA A 65 -97.17 -30.01 73.58
N LEU A 66 -97.09 -29.89 74.91
CA LEU A 66 -96.05 -29.12 75.58
C LEU A 66 -94.65 -29.76 75.45
N LYS A 67 -94.57 -31.09 75.40
CA LYS A 67 -93.32 -31.82 75.11
C LYS A 67 -92.90 -31.62 73.65
N GLU A 68 -93.83 -31.74 72.72
CA GLU A 68 -93.61 -31.55 71.28
C GLU A 68 -93.16 -30.12 70.95
N GLU A 69 -93.80 -29.07 71.48
CA GLU A 69 -93.33 -27.69 71.28
C GLU A 69 -91.99 -27.41 71.97
N ARG A 70 -91.66 -28.07 73.09
CA ARG A 70 -90.32 -27.99 73.69
C ARG A 70 -89.27 -28.62 72.78
N GLU A 71 -89.54 -29.80 72.23
CA GLU A 71 -88.64 -30.52 71.31
C GLU A 71 -88.46 -29.74 69.99
N LEU A 72 -89.54 -29.19 69.43
CA LEU A 72 -89.49 -28.29 68.27
C LEU A 72 -88.73 -26.99 68.58
N ASN A 73 -88.86 -26.41 69.77
CA ASN A 73 -88.13 -25.21 70.15
C ASN A 73 -86.62 -25.48 70.30
N GLU A 74 -86.21 -26.58 70.93
CA GLU A 74 -84.80 -26.97 70.97
C GLU A 74 -84.24 -27.33 69.59
N GLU A 75 -85.04 -27.94 68.71
CA GLU A 75 -84.62 -28.18 67.32
C GLU A 75 -84.47 -26.87 66.53
N ARG A 76 -85.41 -25.92 66.68
CA ARG A 76 -85.32 -24.55 66.11
C ARG A 76 -84.08 -23.81 66.62
N LYS A 77 -83.79 -23.86 67.93
CA LYS A 77 -82.56 -23.29 68.52
C LYS A 77 -81.30 -23.94 67.95
N LYS A 78 -81.26 -25.28 67.84
CA LYS A 78 -80.12 -26.01 67.27
C LYS A 78 -79.88 -25.64 65.80
N LYS A 79 -80.94 -25.60 64.99
CA LYS A 79 -80.89 -25.16 63.58
C LYS A 79 -80.42 -23.71 63.45
N MET A 80 -80.96 -22.79 64.27
CA MET A 80 -80.54 -21.39 64.28
C MET A 80 -79.08 -21.23 64.71
N LYS A 81 -78.64 -21.92 65.76
CA LYS A 81 -77.26 -21.91 66.23
C LYS A 81 -76.30 -22.37 65.12
N VAL A 82 -76.55 -23.54 64.53
CA VAL A 82 -75.73 -24.09 63.44
C VAL A 82 -75.71 -23.13 62.24
N PHE A 83 -76.87 -22.56 61.85
CA PHE A 83 -76.93 -21.60 60.75
C PHE A 83 -76.08 -20.34 61.03
N VAL A 84 -76.15 -19.78 62.24
CA VAL A 84 -75.34 -18.62 62.64
C VAL A 84 -73.85 -18.97 62.70
N GLU A 85 -73.49 -20.14 63.23
CA GLU A 85 -72.09 -20.61 63.26
C GLU A 85 -71.55 -20.81 61.83
N THR A 86 -72.27 -21.50 60.95
CA THR A 86 -71.88 -21.66 59.54
C THR A 86 -71.78 -20.33 58.79
N LYS A 87 -72.72 -19.38 58.98
CA LYS A 87 -72.63 -18.06 58.35
C LYS A 87 -71.53 -17.16 58.95
N ALA A 88 -71.14 -17.39 60.21
CA ALA A 88 -69.96 -16.74 60.80
C ALA A 88 -68.63 -17.40 60.38
N GLU A 89 -68.67 -18.64 59.89
CA GLU A 89 -67.54 -19.34 59.26
C GLU A 89 -67.35 -18.84 57.81
N GLU A 90 -68.38 -18.96 56.96
CA GLU A 90 -68.37 -18.48 55.56
C GLU A 90 -67.92 -17.01 55.45
N LEU A 91 -68.39 -16.15 56.36
CA LEU A 91 -68.03 -14.73 56.38
C LEU A 91 -66.59 -14.47 56.85
N ARG A 92 -65.95 -15.42 57.54
CA ARG A 92 -64.54 -15.36 57.92
C ARG A 92 -63.66 -15.87 56.79
N GLU A 93 -63.98 -17.03 56.23
CA GLU A 93 -63.32 -17.61 55.05
C GLU A 93 -63.32 -16.61 53.88
N ALA A 94 -64.47 -15.98 53.59
CA ALA A 94 -64.58 -14.95 52.55
C ALA A 94 -63.76 -13.68 52.85
N LYS A 95 -63.56 -13.32 54.12
CA LYS A 95 -62.70 -12.19 54.52
C LYS A 95 -61.21 -12.53 54.40
N GLU A 96 -60.83 -13.74 54.80
CA GLU A 96 -59.46 -14.24 54.69
C GLU A 96 -59.05 -14.34 53.22
N SER A 97 -59.88 -14.97 52.38
CA SER A 97 -59.72 -15.01 50.93
C SER A 97 -59.67 -13.61 50.29
N ALA A 98 -60.49 -12.66 50.73
CA ALA A 98 -60.44 -11.28 50.23
C ALA A 98 -59.15 -10.54 50.63
N VAL A 99 -58.62 -10.80 51.84
CA VAL A 99 -57.34 -10.26 52.31
C VAL A 99 -56.17 -10.87 51.53
N ASP A 100 -56.20 -12.17 51.23
CA ASP A 100 -55.14 -12.84 50.48
C ASP A 100 -55.14 -12.42 48.99
N MET A 101 -56.30 -12.35 48.34
CA MET A 101 -56.43 -11.74 47.01
C MET A 101 -55.93 -10.29 47.00
N GLN A 102 -56.13 -9.52 48.08
CA GLN A 102 -55.59 -8.16 48.18
C GLN A 102 -54.05 -8.14 48.29
N LYS A 103 -53.42 -9.10 48.99
CA LYS A 103 -51.96 -9.26 49.05
C LYS A 103 -51.41 -9.60 47.66
N GLU A 104 -51.93 -10.65 47.01
CA GLU A 104 -51.52 -11.09 45.67
C GLU A 104 -51.63 -9.96 44.63
N LEU A 105 -52.69 -9.17 44.69
CA LEU A 105 -52.90 -8.00 43.82
C LEU A 105 -51.88 -6.89 44.12
N GLN A 106 -51.53 -6.65 45.38
CA GLN A 106 -50.48 -5.70 45.77
C GLN A 106 -49.08 -6.16 45.33
N GLU A 107 -48.75 -7.43 45.49
CA GLU A 107 -47.49 -8.04 45.05
C GLU A 107 -47.37 -8.06 43.52
N THR A 108 -48.47 -8.37 42.81
CA THR A 108 -48.54 -8.27 41.34
C THR A 108 -48.31 -6.84 40.86
N ARG A 109 -48.88 -5.84 41.56
CA ARG A 109 -48.67 -4.41 41.25
C ARG A 109 -47.23 -3.95 41.49
N SER A 110 -46.61 -4.35 42.60
CA SER A 110 -45.21 -3.96 42.88
C SER A 110 -44.24 -4.66 41.91
N SER A 111 -44.46 -5.94 41.62
CA SER A 111 -43.70 -6.71 40.63
C SER A 111 -43.80 -6.10 39.22
N LEU A 112 -45.01 -5.74 38.77
CA LEU A 112 -45.24 -5.06 37.48
C LEU A 112 -44.55 -3.69 37.43
N THR A 113 -44.58 -2.92 38.52
CA THR A 113 -43.92 -1.61 38.59
C THR A 113 -42.40 -1.76 38.49
N ALA A 114 -41.81 -2.63 39.31
CA ALA A 114 -40.37 -2.92 39.25
C ALA A 114 -39.93 -3.56 37.92
N SER A 115 -40.83 -4.24 37.19
CA SER A 115 -40.54 -4.72 35.83
C SER A 115 -40.46 -3.57 34.82
N ARG A 116 -41.36 -2.58 34.89
CA ARG A 116 -41.34 -1.39 34.03
C ARG A 116 -40.12 -0.51 34.29
N GLU A 117 -39.75 -0.31 35.55
CA GLU A 117 -38.53 0.43 35.92
C GLU A 117 -37.27 -0.20 35.32
N ARG A 118 -37.17 -1.54 35.31
CA ARG A 118 -36.08 -2.27 34.64
C ARG A 118 -36.13 -2.11 33.12
N GLU A 119 -37.31 -2.22 32.50
CA GLU A 119 -37.50 -2.04 31.06
C GLU A 119 -37.07 -0.64 30.61
N GLU A 120 -37.49 0.41 31.33
CA GLU A 120 -37.05 1.78 31.11
C GLU A 120 -35.54 1.97 31.26
N SER A 121 -34.91 1.34 32.26
CA SER A 121 -33.45 1.40 32.44
C SER A 121 -32.74 0.77 31.25
N ILE A 122 -33.15 -0.45 30.87
CA ILE A 122 -32.58 -1.18 29.73
C ILE A 122 -32.75 -0.39 28.42
N GLN A 123 -33.88 0.30 28.23
CA GLN A 123 -34.06 1.18 27.07
C GLN A 123 -33.08 2.36 27.07
N LYS A 124 -32.89 3.04 28.21
CA LYS A 124 -31.93 4.17 28.35
C LYS A 124 -30.48 3.71 28.11
N ASP A 125 -30.11 2.53 28.60
CA ASP A 125 -28.80 1.91 28.37
C ASP A 125 -28.61 1.53 26.89
N LEU A 126 -29.63 0.98 26.25
CA LEU A 126 -29.64 0.58 24.83
C LEU A 126 -29.57 1.80 23.90
N GLU A 127 -30.25 2.90 24.22
CA GLU A 127 -30.13 4.17 23.49
C GLU A 127 -28.73 4.78 23.66
N THR A 128 -28.17 4.74 24.87
CA THR A 128 -26.79 5.16 25.15
C THR A 128 -25.77 4.31 24.37
N ALA A 129 -25.96 2.99 24.30
CA ALA A 129 -25.13 2.09 23.51
C ALA A 129 -25.22 2.37 22.00
N ARG A 130 -26.42 2.66 21.48
CA ARG A 130 -26.62 3.08 20.07
C ARG A 130 -25.90 4.38 19.73
N LEU A 131 -25.84 5.35 20.66
CA LEU A 131 -25.10 6.59 20.47
C LEU A 131 -23.58 6.33 20.43
N LYS A 132 -23.04 5.58 21.40
CA LYS A 132 -21.62 5.19 21.44
C LYS A 132 -21.19 4.40 20.21
N TYR A 133 -22.02 3.47 19.70
CA TYR A 133 -21.73 2.74 18.47
C TYR A 133 -21.58 3.66 17.25
N ARG A 134 -22.47 4.65 17.11
CA ARG A 134 -22.40 5.67 16.04
C ARG A 134 -21.18 6.59 16.17
N GLU A 135 -20.69 6.82 17.39
CA GLU A 135 -19.46 7.59 17.64
C GLU A 135 -18.22 6.79 17.19
N VAL A 136 -18.07 5.56 17.70
CA VAL A 136 -16.99 4.64 17.32
C VAL A 136 -16.96 4.38 15.80
N GLN A 137 -18.12 4.27 15.16
CA GLN A 137 -18.20 4.13 13.69
C GLN A 137 -17.58 5.33 12.96
N ARG A 138 -17.88 6.56 13.39
CA ARG A 138 -17.32 7.79 12.77
C ARG A 138 -15.81 7.91 13.00
N ASP A 139 -15.33 7.55 14.18
CA ASP A 139 -13.89 7.58 14.49
C ASP A 139 -13.13 6.47 13.76
N MET A 140 -13.72 5.28 13.57
CA MET A 140 -13.18 4.23 12.69
C MET A 140 -13.04 4.74 11.25
N GLU A 141 -14.06 5.40 10.70
CA GLU A 141 -13.95 6.00 9.36
C GLU A 141 -12.93 7.15 9.31
N ARG A 142 -12.78 7.96 10.38
CA ARG A 142 -11.75 9.00 10.47
C ARG A 142 -10.35 8.39 10.47
N MET A 143 -10.12 7.33 11.26
CA MET A 143 -8.86 6.59 11.26
C MET A 143 -8.57 5.95 9.90
N LYS A 144 -9.57 5.40 9.20
CA LYS A 144 -9.41 4.87 7.84
C LYS A 144 -8.92 5.94 6.85
N ARG A 145 -9.57 7.10 6.81
CA ARG A 145 -9.16 8.24 5.96
C ARG A 145 -7.75 8.74 6.30
N ASN A 146 -7.41 8.79 7.59
CA ASN A 146 -6.07 9.18 8.04
C ASN A 146 -5.00 8.16 7.63
N ALA A 147 -5.30 6.86 7.71
CA ALA A 147 -4.38 5.80 7.27
C ALA A 147 -4.18 5.81 5.74
N GLU A 148 -5.24 6.05 4.97
CA GLU A 148 -5.18 6.22 3.51
C GLU A 148 -4.31 7.44 3.13
N ALA A 149 -4.47 8.57 3.83
CA ALA A 149 -3.64 9.77 3.63
C ALA A 149 -2.16 9.53 3.99
N LEU A 150 -1.88 8.85 5.10
CA LEU A 150 -0.52 8.48 5.51
C LEU A 150 0.13 7.51 4.52
N HIS A 151 -0.61 6.54 3.98
CA HIS A 151 -0.12 5.62 2.95
C HIS A 151 0.19 6.37 1.64
N SER A 152 -0.67 7.31 1.22
CA SER A 152 -0.39 8.15 0.05
C SER A 152 0.84 9.03 0.25
N MET A 153 1.04 9.58 1.45
CA MET A 153 2.24 10.36 1.78
C MET A 153 3.51 9.48 1.78
N GLY A 154 3.41 8.27 2.32
CA GLY A 154 4.50 7.27 2.28
C GLY A 154 4.94 6.95 0.86
N ASN A 155 4.00 6.62 -0.02
CA ASN A 155 4.28 6.32 -1.44
C ASN A 155 4.98 7.50 -2.15
N ASN A 156 4.52 8.73 -1.91
CA ASN A 156 5.13 9.93 -2.50
C ASN A 156 6.58 10.13 -2.02
N LEU A 157 6.84 9.97 -0.72
CA LEU A 157 8.18 10.08 -0.15
C LEU A 157 9.11 8.96 -0.62
N GLU A 158 8.60 7.75 -0.80
CA GLU A 158 9.36 6.62 -1.39
C GLU A 158 9.74 6.93 -2.84
N GLN A 159 8.82 7.47 -3.65
CA GLN A 159 9.08 7.88 -5.03
C GLN A 159 10.09 9.04 -5.13
N GLU A 160 9.99 10.04 -4.24
CA GLU A 160 10.97 11.14 -4.17
C GLU A 160 12.37 10.64 -3.76
N LEU A 161 12.44 9.68 -2.83
CA LEU A 161 13.70 9.07 -2.39
C LEU A 161 14.32 8.20 -3.50
N GLU A 162 13.52 7.40 -4.21
CA GLU A 162 13.98 6.63 -5.37
C GLU A 162 14.51 7.56 -6.48
N LYS A 163 13.80 8.65 -6.78
CA LYS A 163 14.23 9.67 -7.73
C LYS A 163 15.56 10.31 -7.31
N SER A 164 15.68 10.74 -6.05
CA SER A 164 16.91 11.35 -5.51
C SER A 164 18.11 10.38 -5.55
N ALA A 165 17.87 9.08 -5.30
CA ALA A 165 18.90 8.05 -5.42
C ALA A 165 19.35 7.83 -6.88
N ASN A 166 18.39 7.78 -7.80
CA ASN A 166 18.63 7.64 -9.24
C ASN A 166 19.40 8.85 -9.81
N GLU A 167 19.03 10.08 -9.46
CA GLU A 167 19.75 11.31 -9.83
C GLU A 167 21.19 11.29 -9.28
N THR A 168 21.38 10.85 -8.02
CA THR A 168 22.70 10.72 -7.40
C THR A 168 23.60 9.73 -8.13
N GLU A 169 23.06 8.57 -8.53
CA GLU A 169 23.77 7.60 -9.37
C GLU A 169 24.04 8.13 -10.78
N GLU A 170 23.15 8.92 -11.37
CA GLU A 170 23.39 9.57 -12.67
C GLU A 170 24.54 10.60 -12.57
N HIS A 171 24.57 11.44 -11.54
CA HIS A 171 25.67 12.37 -11.28
C HIS A 171 26.99 11.64 -10.96
N LYS A 172 26.95 10.46 -10.35
CA LYS A 172 28.12 9.58 -10.16
C LYS A 172 28.61 9.02 -11.51
N LYS A 173 27.72 8.49 -12.36
CA LYS A 173 28.04 8.02 -13.72
C LYS A 173 28.63 9.13 -14.60
N LYS A 174 28.02 10.33 -14.61
CA LYS A 174 28.53 11.53 -15.30
C LYS A 174 29.96 11.90 -14.86
N ARG A 175 30.21 11.95 -13.54
CA ARG A 175 31.57 12.22 -12.99
C ARG A 175 32.59 11.15 -13.38
N ILE A 176 32.19 9.88 -13.42
CA ILE A 176 33.07 8.77 -13.83
C ILE A 176 33.41 8.86 -15.33
N SER A 177 32.45 9.17 -16.20
CA SER A 177 32.70 9.37 -17.63
C SER A 177 33.66 10.53 -17.87
N ALA A 178 33.36 11.71 -17.31
CA ALA A 178 34.22 12.89 -17.41
C ALA A 178 35.65 12.62 -16.92
N LYS A 179 35.82 11.90 -15.80
CA LYS A 179 37.15 11.47 -15.33
C LYS A 179 37.85 10.54 -16.32
N HIS A 180 37.14 9.58 -16.92
CA HIS A 180 37.70 8.66 -17.91
C HIS A 180 38.11 9.38 -19.20
N GLU A 181 37.31 10.33 -19.67
CA GLU A 181 37.60 11.18 -20.82
C GLU A 181 38.80 12.09 -20.57
N LEU A 182 38.87 12.77 -19.42
CA LEU A 182 40.02 13.57 -19.00
C LEU A 182 41.31 12.74 -18.93
N MET A 183 41.29 11.56 -18.28
CA MET A 183 42.44 10.65 -18.27
C MET A 183 42.82 10.13 -19.67
N THR A 184 41.88 10.10 -20.62
CA THR A 184 42.16 9.68 -22.01
C THR A 184 42.78 10.83 -22.81
N MET A 185 42.33 12.06 -22.62
CA MET A 185 42.95 13.25 -23.22
C MET A 185 44.35 13.50 -22.64
N MET A 186 44.53 13.35 -21.32
CA MET A 186 45.83 13.48 -20.65
C MET A 186 46.88 12.54 -21.27
N ARG A 187 46.57 11.24 -21.40
CA ARG A 187 47.45 10.26 -22.08
C ARG A 187 47.68 10.55 -23.56
N THR A 188 46.75 11.22 -24.23
CA THR A 188 46.93 11.64 -25.63
C THR A 188 47.92 12.80 -25.71
N LEU A 189 47.77 13.80 -24.83
CA LEU A 189 48.68 14.95 -24.71
C LEU A 189 50.08 14.55 -24.23
N GLU A 190 50.22 13.52 -23.40
CA GLU A 190 51.50 12.94 -22.99
C GLU A 190 52.27 12.38 -24.21
N VAL A 191 51.58 11.64 -25.09
CA VAL A 191 52.17 11.12 -26.33
C VAL A 191 52.47 12.25 -27.33
N GLU A 192 51.55 13.20 -27.54
CA GLU A 192 51.75 14.35 -28.42
C GLU A 192 52.93 15.23 -27.97
N LYS A 193 53.14 15.36 -26.65
CA LYS A 193 54.34 16.00 -26.08
C LYS A 193 55.61 15.21 -26.37
N GLY A 194 55.62 13.89 -26.17
CA GLY A 194 56.78 13.04 -26.47
C GLY A 194 57.17 13.08 -27.95
N VAL A 195 56.17 13.04 -28.84
CA VAL A 195 56.33 13.24 -30.29
C VAL A 195 56.92 14.62 -30.62
N SER A 196 56.40 15.68 -30.00
CA SER A 196 56.90 17.05 -30.18
C SER A 196 58.34 17.23 -29.65
N GLU A 197 58.68 16.56 -28.54
CA GLU A 197 60.03 16.53 -27.97
C GLU A 197 61.02 15.84 -28.93
N LYS A 198 60.71 14.61 -29.38
CA LYS A 198 61.50 13.89 -30.39
C LYS A 198 61.79 14.77 -31.62
N LEU A 199 60.76 15.35 -32.22
CA LEU A 199 60.90 16.16 -33.44
C LEU A 199 61.73 17.43 -33.21
N ARG A 200 61.54 18.10 -32.07
CA ARG A 200 62.34 19.26 -31.64
C ARG A 200 63.81 18.90 -31.44
N GLU A 201 64.11 17.74 -30.86
CA GLU A 201 65.48 17.27 -30.66
C GLU A 201 66.15 16.90 -31.99
N SER A 202 65.47 16.16 -32.88
CA SER A 202 65.98 15.87 -34.23
C SER A 202 66.23 17.16 -35.03
N MET A 203 65.34 18.16 -34.97
CA MET A 203 65.61 19.46 -35.58
C MET A 203 66.84 20.15 -34.98
N LYS A 204 66.90 20.27 -33.65
CA LYS A 204 67.95 21.02 -32.95
C LYS A 204 69.34 20.39 -33.08
N PHE A 205 69.43 19.07 -32.99
CA PHE A 205 70.70 18.36 -32.87
C PHE A 205 71.11 17.59 -34.14
N THR A 206 70.18 17.32 -35.07
CA THR A 206 70.48 16.61 -36.32
C THR A 206 70.32 17.49 -37.55
N PHE A 207 69.16 18.13 -37.75
CA PHE A 207 68.88 18.84 -39.00
C PHE A 207 69.49 20.24 -39.07
N ALA A 208 69.33 21.08 -38.05
CA ALA A 208 69.87 22.44 -38.06
C ALA A 208 71.42 22.46 -38.20
N PRO A 209 72.21 21.62 -37.49
CA PRO A 209 73.66 21.58 -37.69
C PRO A 209 74.07 21.08 -39.07
N LYS A 210 73.38 20.06 -39.62
CA LYS A 210 73.62 19.57 -40.99
C LYS A 210 73.31 20.65 -42.03
N ALA A 211 72.16 21.33 -41.92
CA ALA A 211 71.76 22.41 -42.82
C ALA A 211 72.73 23.60 -42.77
N GLN A 212 73.18 24.01 -41.58
CA GLN A 212 74.18 25.07 -41.43
C GLN A 212 75.53 24.69 -42.06
N SER A 213 75.99 23.45 -41.87
CA SER A 213 77.21 22.94 -42.50
C SER A 213 77.08 22.85 -44.04
N GLN A 214 75.92 22.45 -44.55
CA GLN A 214 75.61 22.44 -45.98
C GLN A 214 75.59 23.86 -46.58
N GLN A 215 75.01 24.83 -45.87
CA GLN A 215 74.99 26.24 -46.26
C GLN A 215 76.42 26.82 -46.31
N GLN A 216 77.26 26.51 -45.32
CA GLN A 216 78.67 26.92 -45.32
C GLN A 216 79.42 26.32 -46.52
N LEU A 217 79.32 25.01 -46.73
CA LEU A 217 79.97 24.33 -47.86
C LEU A 217 79.48 24.85 -49.22
N LEU A 218 78.19 25.15 -49.37
CA LEU A 218 77.64 25.80 -50.57
C LEU A 218 78.18 27.21 -50.78
N SER A 219 78.33 28.00 -49.71
CA SER A 219 78.89 29.36 -49.79
C SER A 219 80.36 29.32 -50.22
N GLU A 220 81.12 28.33 -49.76
CA GLU A 220 82.48 28.07 -50.22
C GLU A 220 82.51 27.59 -51.68
N CYS A 221 81.61 26.69 -52.09
CA CYS A 221 81.47 26.24 -53.49
C CYS A 221 81.21 27.42 -54.44
N LEU A 222 80.31 28.34 -54.08
CA LEU A 222 79.97 29.48 -54.93
C LEU A 222 81.16 30.43 -55.08
N ARG A 223 81.81 30.79 -53.96
CA ARG A 223 83.02 31.62 -53.95
C ARG A 223 84.19 31.00 -54.72
N ASP A 224 84.34 29.68 -54.66
CA ASP A 224 85.39 28.97 -55.40
C ASP A 224 85.03 28.85 -56.90
N LEU A 225 83.76 28.67 -57.25
CA LEU A 225 83.28 28.72 -58.65
C LEU A 225 83.48 30.11 -59.27
N GLU A 226 83.17 31.18 -58.52
CA GLU A 226 83.41 32.57 -58.95
C GLU A 226 84.88 32.81 -59.30
N GLN A 227 85.83 32.32 -58.48
CA GLN A 227 87.26 32.42 -58.75
C GLN A 227 87.69 31.66 -60.02
N GLU A 228 87.14 30.46 -60.29
CA GLU A 228 87.45 29.74 -61.53
C GLU A 228 86.80 30.40 -62.77
N LEU A 229 85.62 31.01 -62.62
CA LEU A 229 84.99 31.81 -63.67
C LEU A 229 85.78 33.09 -63.98
N ASP A 230 86.33 33.76 -62.98
CA ASP A 230 87.23 34.92 -63.17
C ASP A 230 88.54 34.52 -63.87
N ARG A 231 89.12 33.37 -63.52
CA ARG A 231 90.29 32.82 -64.26
C ARG A 231 89.96 32.52 -65.71
N LEU A 232 88.81 31.90 -65.98
CA LEU A 232 88.33 31.62 -67.34
C LEU A 232 88.06 32.92 -68.13
N SER A 233 87.48 33.94 -67.49
CA SER A 233 87.24 35.29 -68.00
C SER A 233 88.53 35.98 -68.47
N ILE A 234 89.56 35.98 -67.61
CA ILE A 234 90.90 36.49 -67.91
C ILE A 234 91.50 35.72 -69.10
N LYS A 235 91.44 34.38 -69.07
CA LYS A 235 92.00 33.48 -70.10
C LYS A 235 91.31 33.60 -71.46
N LEU A 236 90.02 33.98 -71.49
CA LEU A 236 89.26 34.24 -72.72
C LEU A 236 89.39 35.70 -73.22
N GLY A 237 90.11 36.57 -72.51
CA GLY A 237 90.29 37.97 -72.89
C GLY A 237 88.99 38.79 -72.88
N LYS A 238 87.99 38.36 -72.11
CA LYS A 238 86.66 39.00 -72.03
C LYS A 238 86.26 39.11 -70.56
N SER A 239 86.32 40.32 -70.03
CA SER A 239 85.81 40.61 -68.68
C SER A 239 84.37 40.12 -68.55
N LEU A 240 84.12 39.34 -67.50
CA LEU A 240 82.76 39.16 -66.98
C LEU A 240 82.16 40.54 -66.64
N PRO A 241 80.84 40.71 -66.78
CA PRO A 241 80.16 41.88 -66.24
C PRO A 241 80.28 41.88 -64.71
N PRO A 242 80.38 43.05 -64.05
CA PRO A 242 80.40 43.12 -62.60
C PRO A 242 79.11 42.53 -62.02
N GLN A 243 79.22 41.83 -60.89
CA GLN A 243 78.07 41.25 -60.21
C GLN A 243 77.01 42.33 -59.92
N SER A 244 75.78 42.09 -60.36
CA SER A 244 74.63 42.87 -59.92
C SER A 244 74.42 42.63 -58.44
N GLN A 245 74.65 43.63 -57.60
CA GLN A 245 74.26 43.58 -56.20
C GLN A 245 72.75 43.34 -56.12
N THR A 246 72.36 42.20 -55.55
CA THR A 246 70.96 41.92 -55.23
C THR A 246 70.60 42.72 -53.99
N ASP A 247 69.81 43.78 -54.15
CA ASP A 247 69.36 44.64 -53.04
C ASP A 247 68.63 43.83 -51.95
N ASP A 248 69.26 43.70 -50.78
CA ASP A 248 68.62 43.20 -49.57
C ASP A 248 67.54 44.19 -49.10
N SER A 249 66.30 43.92 -49.49
CA SER A 249 65.18 44.86 -49.30
C SER A 249 63.84 44.18 -49.01
N GLY A 250 63.78 43.49 -47.86
CA GLY A 250 62.55 43.45 -47.07
C GLY A 250 61.88 42.07 -46.89
N PRO A 251 61.92 41.50 -45.66
CA PRO A 251 61.02 40.41 -45.30
C PRO A 251 59.57 40.93 -45.24
N SER A 252 58.71 40.46 -46.13
CA SER A 252 57.28 40.77 -46.11
C SER A 252 56.63 40.27 -44.82
N LYS A 253 55.95 41.17 -44.09
CA LYS A 253 55.15 40.80 -42.92
C LYS A 253 53.92 40.02 -43.37
N ASN A 254 53.84 38.74 -43.04
CA ASN A 254 52.57 38.02 -43.02
C ASN A 254 51.89 38.29 -41.67
N GLU A 255 50.61 38.68 -41.71
CA GLU A 255 49.83 38.97 -40.50
C GLU A 255 49.35 37.70 -39.80
N GLU A 256 49.25 37.74 -38.47
CA GLU A 256 48.73 36.64 -37.66
C GLU A 256 47.19 36.62 -37.69
N GLY A 257 46.62 35.91 -38.67
CA GLY A 257 45.18 35.65 -38.76
C GLY A 257 44.72 34.63 -37.70
N MET A 258 44.03 35.11 -36.66
CA MET A 258 43.63 34.31 -35.49
C MET A 258 42.21 33.71 -35.60
N GLU A 259 42.03 32.51 -35.02
CA GLU A 259 40.78 31.74 -34.78
C GLU A 259 39.95 31.31 -36.01
N ARG A 260 39.57 30.04 -36.21
CA ARG A 260 39.01 28.94 -35.36
C ARG A 260 37.50 29.01 -35.07
N THR A 261 36.70 28.76 -36.13
CA THR A 261 35.46 27.97 -36.08
C THR A 261 35.26 27.34 -37.48
N GLU A 262 34.60 26.20 -37.72
CA GLU A 262 33.63 25.42 -36.92
C GLU A 262 33.82 23.88 -36.98
N SER A 263 33.06 23.18 -36.13
CA SER A 263 32.38 21.88 -36.33
C SER A 263 32.77 20.97 -37.51
N ASN A 264 33.07 19.69 -37.22
CA ASN A 264 32.16 18.58 -37.58
C ASN A 264 32.55 17.19 -37.04
N GLY A 265 31.58 16.26 -37.06
CA GLY A 265 31.83 14.83 -37.26
C GLY A 265 32.02 13.94 -36.02
N SER A 266 30.91 13.47 -35.43
CA SER A 266 30.90 12.45 -34.36
C SER A 266 31.22 11.02 -34.87
N GLY A 267 32.42 10.79 -35.37
CA GLY A 267 32.87 9.51 -35.90
C GLY A 267 33.36 8.53 -34.83
N LYS A 268 32.54 7.54 -34.45
CA LYS A 268 32.98 6.40 -33.62
C LYS A 268 34.05 5.56 -34.34
N LYS A 269 35.33 5.85 -34.10
CA LYS A 269 36.47 4.99 -34.49
C LYS A 269 37.35 4.65 -33.29
N THR A 270 37.81 3.41 -33.25
CA THR A 270 38.54 2.77 -32.14
C THR A 270 39.85 3.49 -31.81
N ARG A 271 39.88 4.22 -30.69
CA ARG A 271 40.97 5.16 -30.35
C ARG A 271 42.33 4.53 -30.00
N ARG A 272 42.41 3.20 -29.76
CA ARG A 272 43.64 2.52 -29.28
C ARG A 272 44.86 2.64 -30.21
N GLY A 273 44.67 2.90 -31.51
CA GLY A 273 45.78 3.01 -32.47
C GLY A 273 46.36 4.42 -32.69
N ARG A 274 45.79 5.50 -32.13
CA ARG A 274 46.22 6.87 -32.48
C ARG A 274 47.61 7.24 -31.96
N ALA A 275 47.97 6.81 -30.74
CA ALA A 275 49.26 7.12 -30.13
C ALA A 275 50.42 6.53 -30.95
N SER A 276 50.43 5.21 -31.13
CA SER A 276 51.43 4.50 -31.95
C SER A 276 51.49 5.03 -33.38
N LYS A 277 50.35 5.40 -33.99
CA LYS A 277 50.37 6.02 -35.33
C LYS A 277 51.09 7.39 -35.33
N ALA A 278 50.88 8.25 -34.33
CA ALA A 278 51.54 9.55 -34.26
C ALA A 278 53.06 9.44 -34.10
N ASP A 279 53.54 8.48 -33.30
CA ASP A 279 54.97 8.13 -33.22
C ASP A 279 55.51 7.66 -34.59
N MET A 280 54.86 6.67 -35.21
CA MET A 280 55.29 6.11 -36.50
C MET A 280 55.28 7.13 -37.65
N ASP A 281 54.26 7.98 -37.74
CA ASP A 281 54.18 9.05 -38.74
C ASP A 281 55.32 10.09 -38.53
N THR A 282 55.73 10.31 -37.28
CA THR A 282 56.83 11.23 -36.92
C THR A 282 58.21 10.64 -37.19
N GLU A 283 58.44 9.37 -36.83
CA GLU A 283 59.69 8.66 -37.13
C GLU A 283 59.90 8.53 -38.64
N ARG A 284 58.82 8.32 -39.41
CA ARG A 284 58.84 8.38 -40.87
C ARG A 284 59.16 9.78 -41.41
N LEU A 285 58.62 10.85 -40.81
CA LEU A 285 58.94 12.23 -41.22
C LEU A 285 60.42 12.57 -40.96
N ILE A 286 60.97 12.16 -39.81
CA ILE A 286 62.39 12.31 -39.48
C ILE A 286 63.26 11.54 -40.48
N SER A 287 62.89 10.29 -40.80
CA SER A 287 63.62 9.48 -41.79
C SER A 287 63.62 10.11 -43.20
N ASN A 288 62.48 10.64 -43.65
CA ASN A 288 62.38 11.36 -44.93
C ASN A 288 63.30 12.60 -44.95
N LEU A 289 63.28 13.42 -43.89
CA LEU A 289 64.14 14.60 -43.77
C LEU A 289 65.63 14.24 -43.75
N GLU A 290 66.01 13.10 -43.16
CA GLU A 290 67.39 12.61 -43.21
C GLU A 290 67.79 12.14 -44.62
N GLN A 291 66.91 11.45 -45.34
CA GLN A 291 67.16 11.07 -46.74
C GLN A 291 67.32 12.30 -47.64
N GLU A 292 66.48 13.32 -47.47
CA GLU A 292 66.57 14.60 -48.19
C GLU A 292 67.87 15.35 -47.85
N THR A 293 68.20 15.45 -46.56
CA THR A 293 69.46 16.06 -46.10
C THR A 293 70.68 15.34 -46.71
N GLN A 294 70.69 14.00 -46.76
CA GLN A 294 71.75 13.24 -47.41
C GLN A 294 71.81 13.49 -48.93
N SER A 295 70.65 13.68 -49.58
CA SER A 295 70.56 14.01 -51.01
C SER A 295 71.21 15.37 -51.30
N VAL A 296 70.90 16.39 -50.49
CA VAL A 296 71.51 17.73 -50.57
C VAL A 296 73.03 17.63 -50.42
N SER A 297 73.55 16.94 -49.39
CA SER A 297 75.01 16.74 -49.24
C SER A 297 75.66 16.08 -50.46
N LYS A 298 75.00 15.09 -51.10
CA LYS A 298 75.52 14.45 -52.32
C LYS A 298 75.56 15.43 -53.51
N GLY A 299 74.52 16.26 -53.66
CA GLY A 299 74.49 17.32 -54.67
C GLY A 299 75.60 18.34 -54.50
N ILE A 300 75.85 18.79 -53.27
CA ILE A 300 76.95 19.74 -52.96
C ILE A 300 78.31 19.11 -53.28
N MET A 301 78.57 17.86 -52.86
CA MET A 301 79.83 17.17 -53.17
C MET A 301 80.04 16.95 -54.68
N ALA A 302 78.97 16.76 -55.45
CA ALA A 302 79.04 16.70 -56.91
C ALA A 302 79.38 18.07 -57.54
N LEU A 303 78.90 19.17 -56.95
CA LEU A 303 79.28 20.54 -57.34
C LEU A 303 80.75 20.84 -57.00
N VAL A 304 81.22 20.56 -55.78
CA VAL A 304 82.64 20.64 -55.38
C VAL A 304 83.52 19.91 -56.39
N SER A 305 83.18 18.65 -56.68
CA SER A 305 83.91 17.80 -57.63
C SER A 305 83.90 18.34 -59.07
N SER A 306 82.94 19.19 -59.43
CA SER A 306 82.85 19.81 -60.75
C SER A 306 83.66 21.11 -60.84
N ILE A 307 83.68 21.90 -59.75
CA ILE A 307 84.53 23.09 -59.62
C ILE A 307 86.01 22.69 -59.62
N GLU A 308 86.38 21.66 -58.86
CA GLU A 308 87.77 21.18 -58.82
C GLU A 308 88.24 20.63 -60.18
N ARG A 309 87.35 19.96 -60.94
CA ARG A 309 87.64 19.60 -62.35
C ARG A 309 87.82 20.85 -63.23
N MET A 310 87.04 21.91 -63.01
CA MET A 310 87.19 23.16 -63.76
C MET A 310 88.56 23.80 -63.47
N ARG A 311 88.92 23.93 -62.19
CA ARG A 311 90.24 24.39 -61.70
C ARG A 311 91.39 23.66 -62.37
N ILE A 312 91.37 22.33 -62.37
CA ILE A 312 92.38 21.47 -63.00
C ILE A 312 92.50 21.70 -64.52
N LEU A 313 91.39 21.95 -65.22
CA LEU A 313 91.38 22.19 -66.67
C LEU A 313 91.78 23.60 -67.09
N LEU A 314 91.67 24.57 -66.16
CA LEU A 314 92.06 25.97 -66.36
C LEU A 314 93.53 26.23 -66.02
N ASP A 315 94.11 25.48 -65.07
CA ASP A 315 95.52 25.56 -64.69
C ASP A 315 96.47 25.33 -65.89
N GLU A 316 97.44 26.22 -66.04
CA GLU A 316 98.39 26.25 -67.15
C GLU A 316 99.69 25.49 -66.86
N GLY A 317 99.97 25.20 -65.58
CA GLY A 317 101.08 24.35 -65.18
C GLY A 317 100.83 22.85 -65.42
N ASN A 318 99.62 22.46 -65.81
CA ASN A 318 99.16 21.08 -65.78
C ASN A 318 99.12 20.43 -67.17
N ALA A 319 99.70 19.23 -67.30
CA ALA A 319 99.78 18.50 -68.57
C ALA A 319 98.41 18.03 -69.10
N PHE A 320 97.40 17.94 -68.23
CA PHE A 320 96.02 17.60 -68.56
C PHE A 320 95.12 18.84 -68.76
N ASN A 321 95.62 19.82 -69.53
CA ASN A 321 94.86 21.01 -69.88
C ASN A 321 93.57 20.68 -70.70
N CYS A 322 92.72 21.69 -70.88
CA CYS A 322 91.46 21.57 -71.63
C CYS A 322 91.58 20.90 -73.03
N MET A 323 92.68 21.09 -73.77
CA MET A 323 92.89 20.44 -75.07
C MET A 323 93.11 18.92 -74.92
N ALA A 324 93.89 18.49 -73.92
CA ALA A 324 94.07 17.08 -73.61
C ALA A 324 92.76 16.41 -73.17
N PHE A 325 91.93 17.11 -72.40
CA PHE A 325 90.62 16.61 -71.96
C PHE A 325 89.64 16.42 -73.13
N PHE A 326 89.51 17.41 -74.03
CA PHE A 326 88.71 17.24 -75.23
C PHE A 326 89.25 16.16 -76.16
N SER A 327 90.57 16.03 -76.30
CA SER A 327 91.18 14.96 -77.10
C SER A 327 90.88 13.56 -76.55
N ASN A 328 90.82 13.39 -75.22
CA ASN A 328 90.42 12.11 -74.61
C ASN A 328 88.92 11.85 -74.70
N GLN A 329 88.07 12.87 -74.53
CA GLN A 329 86.61 12.74 -74.72
C GLN A 329 86.26 12.36 -76.16
N LEU A 330 86.84 13.03 -77.17
CA LEU A 330 86.66 12.62 -78.58
C LEU A 330 87.28 11.25 -78.85
N GLY A 331 88.46 10.95 -78.29
CA GLY A 331 89.12 9.64 -78.43
C GLY A 331 88.26 8.48 -77.92
N LEU A 332 87.56 8.64 -76.80
CA LEU A 332 86.60 7.66 -76.28
C LEU A 332 85.29 7.63 -77.09
N ALA A 333 84.72 8.78 -77.44
CA ALA A 333 83.49 8.86 -78.22
C ALA A 333 83.62 8.29 -79.65
N ILE A 334 84.82 8.31 -80.22
CA ILE A 334 85.15 7.68 -81.51
C ILE A 334 85.64 6.23 -81.33
N GLY A 335 86.08 5.85 -80.12
CA GLY A 335 86.79 4.60 -79.85
C GLY A 335 85.94 3.41 -79.38
N THR A 336 84.80 3.61 -78.70
CA THR A 336 84.04 2.49 -78.09
C THR A 336 82.60 2.38 -78.60
N GLY A 337 82.45 2.00 -79.87
CA GLY A 337 81.18 1.58 -80.46
C GLY A 337 80.74 0.17 -80.04
N GLU A 338 80.58 -0.10 -78.74
CA GLU A 338 80.10 -1.41 -78.24
C GLU A 338 79.05 -1.25 -77.13
N ALA A 339 77.77 -1.20 -77.53
CA ALA A 339 76.63 -0.95 -76.66
C ALA A 339 76.25 -2.18 -75.80
N ARG A 340 76.95 -2.36 -74.66
CA ARG A 340 76.76 -3.51 -73.75
C ARG A 340 75.45 -3.42 -72.93
N HIS A 341 74.31 -3.63 -73.57
CA HIS A 341 73.01 -3.76 -72.90
C HIS A 341 72.92 -5.06 -72.07
N GLN A 342 73.48 -5.04 -70.85
CA GLN A 342 73.08 -6.00 -69.82
C GLN A 342 71.68 -5.64 -69.31
N ARG A 343 70.68 -6.42 -69.71
CA ARG A 343 69.41 -6.47 -68.97
C ARG A 343 69.69 -7.04 -67.59
N LEU A 344 69.36 -6.29 -66.54
CA LEU A 344 69.06 -6.90 -65.24
C LEU A 344 67.71 -7.63 -65.38
N GLY A 345 67.63 -8.85 -64.84
CA GLY A 345 66.44 -9.69 -64.94
C GLY A 345 65.46 -9.51 -63.79
N ASP A 346 64.27 -10.07 -63.95
CA ASP A 346 63.38 -10.37 -62.83
C ASP A 346 64.03 -11.40 -61.89
N GLU A 347 64.01 -11.15 -60.59
CA GLU A 347 63.87 -12.20 -59.58
C GLU A 347 62.92 -11.73 -58.48
N THR A 348 61.68 -12.20 -58.53
CA THR A 348 60.77 -12.24 -57.39
C THR A 348 60.93 -13.58 -56.68
N PRO A 349 61.29 -13.62 -55.38
CA PRO A 349 61.00 -14.76 -54.54
C PRO A 349 59.54 -14.71 -54.05
N ALA A 350 58.91 -15.89 -54.04
CA ALA A 350 57.66 -16.14 -53.35
C ALA A 350 57.85 -15.94 -51.82
N ASP A 351 56.87 -15.39 -51.12
CA ASP A 351 55.84 -16.15 -50.36
C ASP A 351 56.41 -16.76 -49.07
N ASP A 352 55.94 -16.26 -47.93
CA ASP A 352 55.89 -17.06 -46.71
C ASP A 352 54.63 -16.71 -45.92
N ARG A 353 53.95 -17.76 -45.46
CA ARG A 353 52.66 -17.69 -44.75
C ARG A 353 52.93 -17.76 -43.26
N GLU A 354 52.31 -16.90 -42.46
CA GLU A 354 52.06 -17.22 -41.05
C GLU A 354 50.58 -17.08 -40.70
N GLU A 355 50.17 -17.86 -39.70
CA GLU A 355 48.78 -18.26 -39.48
C GLU A 355 48.02 -17.25 -38.62
N THR A 356 46.84 -16.82 -39.08
CA THR A 356 45.86 -16.17 -38.20
C THR A 356 45.20 -17.19 -37.29
N MET A 357 45.90 -17.65 -36.25
CA MET A 357 45.33 -18.49 -35.19
C MET A 357 44.24 -17.73 -34.42
N SER A 358 42.99 -17.97 -34.80
CA SER A 358 41.83 -17.32 -34.17
C SER A 358 41.40 -18.05 -32.90
N ILE A 359 42.12 -17.82 -31.79
CA ILE A 359 41.74 -18.30 -30.45
C ILE A 359 41.31 -17.11 -29.57
N THR A 360 40.00 -16.93 -29.41
CA THR A 360 39.42 -16.28 -28.22
C THR A 360 38.07 -16.91 -27.92
N SER A 361 38.07 -17.88 -27.01
CA SER A 361 36.88 -18.19 -26.22
C SER A 361 36.69 -17.11 -25.15
N PHE A 362 35.44 -16.65 -24.92
CA PHE A 362 34.78 -16.69 -23.60
C PHE A 362 33.40 -16.01 -23.58
N ASN A 363 32.43 -16.71 -22.97
CA ASN A 363 31.25 -16.25 -22.23
C ASN A 363 30.55 -14.91 -22.58
N GLN A 364 29.40 -15.04 -23.24
CA GLN A 364 28.10 -14.58 -22.73
C GLN A 364 26.97 -15.28 -23.53
N ARG A 365 25.83 -15.66 -22.95
CA ARG A 365 25.31 -15.39 -21.59
C ARG A 365 24.43 -16.55 -21.12
#